data_AF-A0A969G7P3-F1
#
_entry.id   AF-A0A969G7P3-F1
#
_cell.length_a   1.000
_cell.length_b   1.000
_cell.length_c   1.000
_cell.angle_alpha   90.00
_cell.angle_beta   90.00
_cell.angle_gamma   90.00
#
_symmetry.space_group_name_H-M   'P 1'
#
loop_
_entity.id
_entity.type
_entity.pdbx_description
1 polymer ?
#
loop_
_entity_poly.entity_id
_entity_poly.type
_entity_poly.pdbx_seq_one_letter_code
_entity_poly.pdbx_strand_id
1 'polypeptide(L)'
;MIEENKIMLFDAYRNEELPDSEKKAFENRIENEPLFRLEYKEYLEMVKGIRLFERERLKQFLMESEVENEATKVVQMKTNNRSVWVKIAAAAILLLLIPTLTIILLLKI
;
A
#
# COMPACT_ATOMS: atom_id res chain seq x y z
N MET A 1 0.23 -4.46 -38.12
CA MET A 1 1.66 -4.16 -38.44
C MET A 1 1.89 -2.69 -38.80
N ILE A 2 1.18 -2.07 -39.76
CA ILE A 2 1.41 -0.66 -40.13
C ILE A 2 1.03 0.33 -39.00
N GLU A 3 -0.07 0.08 -38.28
CA GLU A 3 -0.52 0.94 -37.17
C GLU A 3 0.42 0.86 -35.95
N GLU A 4 0.91 -0.32 -35.62
CA GLU A 4 1.80 -0.55 -34.47
C GLU A 4 3.13 0.19 -34.62
N ASN A 5 3.74 0.15 -35.82
CA ASN A 5 4.94 0.94 -36.11
C ASN A 5 4.71 2.45 -36.00
N LYS A 6 3.50 2.93 -36.34
CA LYS A 6 3.16 4.35 -36.23
C LYS A 6 2.99 4.78 -34.77
N ILE A 7 2.35 3.94 -33.95
CA ILE A 7 2.23 4.17 -32.50
C ILE A 7 3.61 4.22 -31.85
N MET A 8 4.51 3.28 -32.18
CA MET A 8 5.88 3.29 -31.67
C MET A 8 6.65 4.57 -32.04
N LEU A 9 6.49 5.07 -33.27
CA LEU A 9 7.08 6.33 -33.70
C LEU A 9 6.53 7.52 -32.88
N PHE A 10 5.22 7.56 -32.65
CA PHE A 10 4.56 8.59 -31.85
C PHE A 10 5.01 8.56 -30.39
N ASP A 11 5.12 7.37 -29.80
CA ASP A 11 5.65 7.16 -28.45
C ASP A 11 7.10 7.64 -28.35
N ALA A 12 7.96 7.23 -29.27
CA ALA A 12 9.37 7.64 -29.28
C ALA A 12 9.53 9.15 -29.42
N TYR A 13 8.73 9.81 -30.28
CA TYR A 13 8.75 11.27 -30.40
C TYR A 13 8.30 11.95 -29.10
N ARG A 14 7.18 11.50 -28.52
CA ARG A 14 6.62 12.06 -27.29
C ARG A 14 7.54 11.90 -26.08
N ASN A 15 8.28 10.79 -26.01
CA ASN A 15 9.22 10.50 -24.92
C ASN A 15 10.63 11.07 -25.14
N GLU A 16 10.83 11.85 -26.21
CA GLU A 16 12.14 12.42 -26.58
C GLU A 16 13.21 11.35 -26.86
N GLU A 17 12.79 10.19 -27.34
CA GLU A 17 13.67 9.05 -27.65
C GLU A 17 14.12 9.03 -29.12
N LEU A 18 13.56 9.89 -29.97
CA LEU A 18 13.98 10.02 -31.37
C LEU A 18 15.30 10.77 -31.51
N PRO A 19 16.23 10.29 -32.36
CA PRO A 19 17.41 11.06 -32.77
C PRO A 19 17.03 12.41 -33.40
N ASP A 20 17.89 13.43 -33.27
CA ASP A 20 17.63 14.78 -33.78
C ASP A 20 17.21 14.84 -35.27
N SER A 21 17.82 13.99 -36.11
CA SER A 21 17.47 13.92 -37.53
C SER A 21 16.06 13.41 -37.77
N GLU A 22 15.63 12.42 -36.99
CA GLU A 22 14.29 11.83 -37.08
C GLU A 22 13.25 12.74 -36.45
N LYS A 23 13.60 13.42 -35.36
CA LYS A 23 12.75 14.43 -34.72
C LYS A 23 12.39 15.56 -35.70
N LYS A 24 13.39 16.10 -36.41
CA LYS A 24 13.16 17.13 -37.44
C LYS A 24 12.29 16.61 -38.59
N ALA A 25 12.51 15.37 -39.02
CA ALA A 25 11.67 14.76 -40.05
C ALA A 25 10.22 14.61 -39.56
N PHE A 26 10.03 14.21 -38.31
CA PHE A 26 8.71 14.09 -37.67
C PHE A 26 7.99 15.43 -37.56
N GLU A 27 8.68 16.47 -37.07
CA GLU A 27 8.17 17.84 -36.98
C GLU A 27 7.77 18.36 -38.36
N ASN A 28 8.62 18.16 -39.37
CA ASN A 28 8.32 18.55 -40.75
C ASN A 28 7.06 17.84 -41.28
N ARG A 29 6.84 16.57 -40.93
CA ARG A 29 5.62 15.85 -41.32
C ARG A 29 4.39 16.38 -40.58
N ILE A 30 4.49 16.70 -39.29
CA ILE A 30 3.39 17.36 -38.55
C ILE A 30 3.01 18.69 -39.22
N GLU A 31 3.99 19.48 -39.65
CA GLU A 31 3.76 20.79 -40.25
C GLU A 31 3.17 20.69 -41.66
N ASN A 32 3.64 19.75 -42.47
CA ASN A 32 3.31 19.71 -43.90
C ASN A 32 2.28 18.64 -44.30
N GLU A 33 2.01 17.64 -43.45
CA GLU A 33 1.04 16.56 -43.71
C GLU A 33 -0.17 16.68 -42.74
N PRO A 34 -1.30 17.29 -43.16
CA PRO A 34 -2.47 17.47 -42.28
C PRO A 34 -3.04 16.18 -41.71
N LEU A 35 -3.03 15.09 -42.51
CA LEU A 35 -3.50 13.78 -42.05
C LEU A 35 -2.61 13.23 -40.94
N PHE A 36 -1.28 13.34 -41.09
CA PHE A 36 -0.34 12.89 -40.08
C PHE A 36 -0.49 13.67 -38.76
N ARG A 37 -0.74 14.98 -38.85
CA ARG A 37 -1.05 15.81 -37.67
C ARG A 37 -2.33 15.37 -36.97
N LEU A 38 -3.37 15.03 -37.72
CA LEU A 38 -4.62 14.53 -37.15
C LEU A 38 -4.39 13.21 -36.42
N GLU A 39 -3.70 12.27 -37.05
CA GLU A 39 -3.36 10.97 -36.44
C GLU A 39 -2.54 11.14 -35.16
N TYR A 40 -1.54 12.04 -35.15
CA TYR A 40 -0.76 12.32 -33.94
C TYR A 40 -1.64 12.95 -32.84
N LYS A 41 -2.58 13.82 -33.20
CA LYS A 41 -3.54 14.39 -32.25
C LYS A 41 -4.46 13.32 -31.64
N GLU A 42 -4.99 12.42 -32.46
CA GLU A 42 -5.82 11.29 -32.02
C GLU A 42 -5.04 10.37 -31.08
N TYR A 43 -3.77 10.09 -31.40
CA TYR A 43 -2.86 9.38 -30.51
C TYR A 43 -2.70 10.08 -29.15
N LEU A 44 -2.50 11.40 -29.11
CA LEU A 44 -2.38 12.14 -27.86
C LEU A 44 -3.66 12.08 -27.01
N GLU A 45 -4.83 12.13 -27.67
CA GLU A 45 -6.12 11.99 -27.00
C GLU A 45 -6.30 10.57 -26.42
N MET A 46 -5.92 9.53 -27.17
CA MET A 46 -5.91 8.15 -26.70
C MET A 46 -5.03 7.98 -25.46
N VAL A 47 -3.78 8.44 -25.50
CA VAL A 47 -2.85 8.38 -24.35
C VAL A 47 -3.42 9.09 -23.12
N LYS A 48 -4.02 10.28 -23.32
CA LYS A 48 -4.68 11.03 -22.24
C LYS A 48 -5.85 10.25 -21.65
N GLY A 49 -6.67 9.62 -22.49
CA GLY A 49 -7.78 8.77 -22.06
C GLY A 49 -7.31 7.59 -21.19
N ILE A 50 -6.29 6.86 -21.66
CA ILE A 50 -5.69 5.74 -20.90
C ILE A 50 -5.16 6.22 -19.55
N ARG A 51 -4.44 7.33 -19.52
CA ARG A 51 -3.89 7.89 -18.27
C ARG A 51 -4.97 8.31 -17.28
N LEU A 52 -6.07 8.90 -17.76
CA LEU A 52 -7.20 9.28 -16.91
C LEU A 52 -7.88 8.03 -16.34
N PHE A 53 -8.15 7.03 -17.18
CA PHE A 53 -8.74 5.77 -16.75
C PHE A 53 -7.89 5.05 -15.71
N GLU A 54 -6.59 4.89 -15.94
CA GLU A 54 -5.68 4.25 -14.97
C GLU A 54 -5.58 5.04 -13.66
N ARG A 55 -5.66 6.37 -13.72
CA ARG A 55 -5.69 7.21 -12.51
C ARG A 55 -6.97 6.98 -11.70
N GLU A 56 -8.13 6.91 -12.36
CA GLU A 56 -9.40 6.65 -11.68
C GLU A 56 -9.44 5.25 -11.08
N ARG A 57 -8.97 4.25 -11.84
CA ARG A 57 -8.82 2.87 -11.38
C ARG A 57 -7.91 2.77 -10.16
N LEU A 58 -6.74 3.43 -10.19
CA LEU A 58 -5.82 3.44 -9.04
C LEU A 58 -6.45 4.13 -7.82
N LYS A 59 -7.21 5.21 -8.03
CA LYS A 59 -7.92 5.89 -6.95
C LYS A 59 -8.97 4.97 -6.30
N GLN A 60 -9.74 4.24 -7.10
CA GLN A 60 -10.72 3.27 -6.61
C GLN A 60 -10.04 2.16 -5.80
N PHE A 61 -8.96 1.59 -6.35
CA PHE A 61 -8.17 0.56 -5.66
C PHE A 61 -7.65 1.04 -4.30
N LEU A 62 -7.11 2.27 -4.22
CA LEU A 62 -6.63 2.83 -2.96
C LEU A 62 -7.76 3.05 -1.95
N MET A 63 -8.90 3.58 -2.39
CA MET A 63 -10.08 3.77 -1.52
C MET A 63 -10.61 2.44 -0.97
N GLU A 64 -10.67 1.40 -1.79
CA GLU A 64 -11.06 0.05 -1.34
C GLU A 64 -10.03 -0.53 -0.34
N SER A 65 -8.74 -0.30 -0.57
CA SER A 65 -7.68 -0.78 0.31
C SER A 65 -7.62 -0.05 1.67
N GLU A 66 -8.05 1.22 1.74
CA GLU A 66 -8.16 1.95 3.01
C GLU A 66 -9.33 1.43 3.86
N VAL A 67 -10.42 0.98 3.22
CA VAL A 67 -11.61 0.42 3.91
C VAL A 67 -11.31 -0.95 4.52
N GLU A 68 -10.47 -1.79 3.90
CA GLU A 68 -10.07 -3.08 4.50
C GLU A 68 -9.11 -2.94 5.70
N ASN A 69 -8.33 -1.86 5.77
CA ASN A 69 -7.37 -1.65 6.86
C ASN A 69 -8.01 -1.17 8.17
N GLU A 70 -9.25 -0.66 8.17
CA GLU A 70 -9.99 -0.37 9.41
C GLU A 70 -10.53 -1.63 10.11
N ALA A 71 -10.55 -2.79 9.44
CA ALA A 71 -11.03 -4.05 10.02
C ALA A 71 -9.99 -4.76 10.90
N THR A 72 -8.70 -4.38 10.82
CA THR A 72 -7.68 -4.88 11.76
C THR A 72 -7.57 -3.97 12.97
N LYS A 73 -8.66 -3.89 13.75
CA LYS A 73 -8.53 -3.59 15.18
C LYS A 73 -7.60 -4.65 15.76
N VAL A 74 -6.32 -4.30 15.88
CA VAL A 74 -5.36 -5.02 16.70
C VAL A 74 -6.01 -5.14 18.06
N VAL A 75 -6.54 -6.32 18.39
CA VAL A 75 -7.09 -6.62 19.70
C VAL A 75 -5.88 -6.52 20.63
N GLN A 76 -5.68 -5.34 21.20
CA GLN A 76 -4.74 -5.16 22.28
C GLN A 76 -5.29 -6.02 23.41
N MET A 77 -4.76 -7.25 23.51
CA MET A 77 -4.95 -8.11 24.65
C MET A 77 -4.39 -7.36 25.85
N LYS A 78 -5.27 -6.63 26.52
CA LYS A 78 -4.99 -6.02 27.83
C LYS A 78 -4.79 -7.18 28.80
N THR A 79 -3.56 -7.67 28.89
CA THR A 79 -3.12 -8.63 29.89
C THR A 79 -3.34 -7.98 31.25
N ASN A 80 -4.48 -8.30 31.86
CA ASN A 80 -4.85 -7.79 33.17
C ASN A 80 -3.96 -8.47 34.22
N ASN A 81 -2.77 -7.89 34.45
CA ASN A 81 -1.78 -8.36 35.42
C ASN A 81 -2.31 -8.45 36.86
N ARG A 82 -3.50 -7.91 37.16
CA ARG A 82 -4.11 -7.94 38.49
C ARG A 82 -4.29 -9.37 39.03
N SER A 83 -4.56 -10.35 38.17
CA SER A 83 -4.68 -11.75 38.59
C SER A 83 -3.35 -12.35 39.08
N VAL A 84 -2.23 -11.94 38.48
CA VAL A 84 -0.88 -12.42 38.87
C VAL A 84 -0.50 -11.87 40.24
N TRP A 85 -0.73 -10.58 40.48
CA TRP A 85 -0.45 -9.95 41.78
C TRP A 85 -1.28 -10.54 42.92
N VAL A 86 -2.55 -10.87 42.67
CA VAL A 86 -3.41 -11.53 43.67
C VAL A 86 -2.88 -12.93 44.01
N LYS A 87 -2.42 -13.70 43.02
CA LYS A 87 -1.84 -15.04 43.25
C LYS A 87 -0.55 -14.96 44.07
N ILE A 88 0.31 -13.99 43.79
CA ILE A 88 1.56 -13.77 44.54
C ILE A 88 1.26 -13.39 45.99
N ALA A 89 0.31 -12.48 46.23
CA ALA A 89 -0.08 -12.08 47.58
C ALA A 89 -0.65 -13.25 48.39
N ALA A 90 -1.52 -14.07 47.79
CA ALA A 90 -2.08 -15.25 48.44
C ALA A 90 -0.99 -16.28 48.81
N ALA A 91 -0.03 -16.53 47.91
CA ALA A 91 1.08 -17.44 48.18
C ALA A 91 1.97 -16.96 49.33
N ALA A 92 2.26 -15.65 49.40
CA ALA A 92 3.05 -15.07 50.47
C ALA A 92 2.38 -15.23 51.84
N ILE A 93 1.05 -15.00 51.93
CA ILE A 93 0.29 -15.19 53.17
C ILE A 93 0.33 -16.66 53.62
N LEU A 94 0.14 -17.59 52.68
CA LEU A 94 0.19 -19.03 52.96
C LEU A 94 1.57 -19.44 53.50
N LEU A 95 2.64 -18.93 52.91
CA LEU A 95 4.02 -19.22 53.33
C LEU A 95 4.33 -18.67 54.73
N LEU A 96 3.72 -17.56 55.11
CA LEU A 96 3.85 -16.94 56.44
C LEU A 96 3.07 -17.70 57.53
N LEU A 97 1.95 -18.35 57.17
CA LEU A 97 1.11 -19.08 58.13
C LEU A 97 1.64 -20.48 58.46
N ILE A 98 2.33 -21.15 57.54
CA ILE A 98 2.93 -22.48 57.76
C ILE A 98 3.86 -22.53 59.00
N PRO A 99 4.80 -21.59 59.21
CA PRO A 99 5.66 -21.62 60.40
C PRO A 99 4.87 -21.34 61.69
N THR A 100 3.84 -20.49 61.66
CA THR A 100 3.02 -20.24 62.86
C THR A 100 2.20 -21.48 63.27
N LEU A 101 1.70 -22.24 62.30
CA LEU A 101 0.91 -23.44 62.56
C LEU A 101 1.77 -24.59 63.11
N THR A 102 3.00 -24.73 62.62
CA THR A 102 3.96 -25.71 63.15
C THR A 102 4.44 -25.36 64.55
N ILE A 103 4.71 -24.08 64.85
CA ILE A 103 5.10 -23.63 66.20
C ILE A 103 3.96 -23.83 67.21
N ILE A 104 2.71 -23.51 66.86
CA ILE A 104 1.54 -23.71 67.74
C ILE A 104 1.30 -25.20 68.02
N LEU A 105 1.51 -26.08 67.04
CA LEU A 105 1.36 -27.53 67.22
C LEU A 105 2.47 -28.11 68.13
N LEU A 106 3.68 -27.57 68.06
CA LEU A 106 4.85 -27.99 68.85
C LEU A 106 4.79 -27.48 70.30
N LEU A 107 4.12 -26.34 70.55
CA LEU A 107 3.90 -25.79 71.91
C LEU A 107 2.74 -26.46 72.67
N LYS A 108 1.93 -27.27 71.98
CA LYS A 108 0.73 -27.94 72.53
C LYS A 108 0.95 -29.43 72.86
N ILE A 109 2.17 -29.93 72.70
CA ILE A 109 2.66 -31.25 73.13
C ILE A 109 3.55 -31.04 74.36
#